data_AF-A0A715WF04-F1
#
_entry.id   AF-A0A715WF04-F1
#
_cell.length_a   1.000
_cell.length_b   1.000
_cell.length_c   1.000
_cell.angle_alpha   90.00
_cell.angle_beta   90.00
_cell.angle_gamma   90.00
#
_symmetry.space_group_name_H-M   'P 1'
#
loop_
_entity.id
_entity.type
_entity.pdbx_description
1 polymer ?
#
loop_
_entity_poly.entity_id
_entity_poly.type
_entity_poly.pdbx_seq_one_letter_code
_entity_poly.pdbx_strand_id
1 'polypeptide(L)'
;ATLDREIACALLPVAPEKITPSILKAADEIISQDREDFKRWSMALRTTDQILAYDRASVFGVIQSAPAKDTYHFPQSLRSHIDNWLQANGQRDANAVEEKPKEAAPKDDVKVTNHGGGRFSIDGMMSETPS
;
A
#
# COMPACT_ATOMS: atom_id res chain seq x y z
N ALA A 1 -14.89 -16.66 4.95
CA ALA A 1 -15.27 -16.22 3.59
C ALA A 1 -14.00 -15.91 2.81
N THR A 2 -14.02 -15.85 1.49
CA THR A 2 -12.84 -15.41 0.72
C THR A 2 -12.74 -13.88 0.81
N LEU A 3 -11.52 -13.35 0.93
CA LEU A 3 -11.25 -11.90 0.98
C LEU A 3 -11.91 -11.15 -0.18
N ASP A 4 -11.94 -11.75 -1.38
CA ASP A 4 -12.61 -11.18 -2.56
C ASP A 4 -14.08 -10.88 -2.33
N ARG A 5 -14.80 -11.78 -1.65
CA ARG A 5 -16.23 -11.58 -1.38
C ARG A 5 -16.45 -10.45 -0.38
N GLU A 6 -15.56 -10.31 0.60
CA GLU A 6 -15.61 -9.22 1.56
C GLU A 6 -15.35 -7.87 0.90
N ILE A 7 -14.36 -7.79 0.01
CA ILE A 7 -14.06 -6.60 -0.78
C ILE A 7 -15.23 -6.24 -1.69
N ALA A 8 -15.78 -7.22 -2.41
CA ALA A 8 -16.91 -7.00 -3.31
C ALA A 8 -18.17 -6.55 -2.54
N CYS A 9 -18.44 -7.11 -1.37
CA CYS A 9 -19.53 -6.63 -0.51
C CYS A 9 -19.26 -5.22 0.03
N ALA A 10 -18.02 -4.90 0.42
CA ALA A 10 -17.66 -3.59 0.96
C ALA A 10 -17.80 -2.46 -0.06
N LEU A 11 -17.70 -2.77 -1.36
CA LEU A 11 -17.98 -1.82 -2.45
C LEU A 11 -19.47 -1.49 -2.62
N LEU A 12 -20.36 -2.23 -1.95
CA LEU A 12 -21.77 -1.92 -1.88
C LEU A 12 -22.04 -1.03 -0.66
N PRO A 13 -23.06 -0.15 -0.70
CA PRO A 13 -23.40 0.74 0.42
C PRO A 13 -24.12 -0.02 1.54
N VAL A 14 -23.43 -0.96 2.18
CA VAL A 14 -23.96 -1.89 3.19
C VAL A 14 -22.98 -2.05 4.34
N ALA A 15 -23.50 -2.10 5.57
CA ALA A 15 -22.69 -2.39 6.75
C ALA A 15 -22.32 -3.89 6.82
N PRO A 16 -21.18 -4.26 7.43
CA PRO A 16 -20.73 -5.66 7.52
C PRO A 16 -21.74 -6.58 8.24
N GLU A 17 -22.53 -6.04 9.18
CA GLU A 17 -23.59 -6.73 9.93
C GLU A 17 -24.87 -6.99 9.11
N LYS A 18 -25.07 -6.26 8.01
CA LYS A 18 -26.34 -6.24 7.24
C LYS A 18 -26.26 -7.00 5.92
N ILE A 19 -25.36 -7.98 5.83
CA ILE A 19 -25.11 -8.75 4.62
C ILE A 19 -26.22 -9.78 4.43
N THR A 20 -27.09 -9.55 3.45
CA THR A 20 -28.17 -10.48 3.07
C THR A 20 -27.74 -11.35 1.87
N PRO A 21 -28.45 -12.46 1.58
CA PRO A 21 -28.18 -13.28 0.39
C PRO A 21 -28.21 -12.49 -0.93
N SER A 22 -29.07 -11.48 -1.03
CA SER A 22 -29.13 -10.59 -2.21
C SER A 22 -27.84 -9.77 -2.37
N ILE A 23 -27.27 -9.30 -1.26
CA ILE A 23 -25.99 -8.58 -1.26
C ILE A 23 -24.84 -9.51 -1.63
N LEU A 24 -24.86 -10.75 -1.15
CA LEU A 24 -23.86 -11.75 -1.54
C LEU A 24 -23.92 -12.02 -3.05
N LYS A 25 -25.13 -12.13 -3.62
CA LYS A 25 -25.29 -12.29 -5.07
C LYS A 25 -24.76 -11.08 -5.85
N ALA A 26 -25.06 -9.85 -5.39
CA ALA A 26 -24.53 -8.64 -6.02
C ALA A 26 -23.00 -8.56 -5.94
N ALA A 27 -22.40 -9.01 -4.83
CA ALA A 27 -20.95 -9.10 -4.69
C ALA A 27 -20.36 -10.15 -5.66
N ASP A 28 -20.99 -11.31 -5.80
CA ASP A 28 -20.56 -12.33 -6.77
C ASP A 28 -20.68 -11.82 -8.21
N GLU A 29 -21.69 -11.00 -8.52
CA GLU A 29 -21.84 -10.32 -9.82
C GLU A 29 -20.71 -9.31 -10.07
N ILE A 30 -20.30 -8.52 -9.07
CA ILE A 30 -19.14 -7.61 -9.17
C ILE A 30 -17.86 -8.37 -9.53
N ILE A 31 -17.62 -9.50 -8.86
CA ILE A 31 -16.46 -10.36 -9.11
C ILE A 31 -16.54 -10.95 -10.52
N SER A 32 -17.71 -11.48 -10.90
CA SER A 32 -17.93 -12.13 -12.20
C SER A 32 -17.82 -11.15 -13.38
N GLN A 33 -18.18 -9.89 -13.16
CA GLN A 33 -18.04 -8.82 -14.16
C GLN A 33 -16.63 -8.24 -14.23
N ASP A 34 -15.72 -8.70 -13.37
CA ASP A 34 -14.34 -8.22 -13.31
C ASP A 34 -14.26 -6.69 -13.22
N ARG A 35 -15.12 -6.11 -12.37
CA ARG A 35 -15.27 -4.66 -12.22
C ARG A 35 -13.93 -4.02 -11.86
N GLU A 36 -13.62 -2.87 -12.48
CA GLU A 36 -12.28 -2.28 -12.33
C GLU A 36 -11.98 -1.88 -10.88
N ASP A 37 -12.90 -1.21 -10.22
CA ASP A 37 -12.76 -0.83 -8.82
C ASP A 37 -12.50 -2.05 -7.92
N PHE A 38 -13.24 -3.15 -8.11
CA PHE A 38 -13.00 -4.41 -7.41
C PHE A 38 -11.57 -4.90 -7.64
N LYS A 39 -11.11 -5.01 -8.88
CA LYS A 39 -9.72 -5.43 -9.17
C LYS A 39 -8.69 -4.55 -8.49
N ARG A 40 -8.87 -3.23 -8.52
CA ARG A 40 -7.91 -2.27 -7.96
C ARG A 40 -7.83 -2.38 -6.45
N TRP A 41 -8.97 -2.44 -5.77
CA TRP A 41 -9.04 -2.67 -4.33
C TRP A 41 -8.49 -4.04 -3.94
N SER A 42 -8.88 -5.07 -4.68
CA SER A 42 -8.47 -6.47 -4.47
C SER A 42 -6.96 -6.67 -4.64
N MET A 43 -6.34 -5.98 -5.60
CA MET A 43 -4.89 -5.96 -5.75
C MET A 43 -4.21 -5.15 -4.65
N ALA A 44 -4.72 -3.97 -4.31
CA ALA A 44 -4.09 -3.10 -3.32
C ALA A 44 -4.13 -3.70 -1.90
N LEU A 45 -5.27 -4.26 -1.48
CA LEU A 45 -5.40 -4.89 -0.17
C LEU A 45 -4.52 -6.14 -0.03
N ARG A 46 -4.28 -6.89 -1.12
CA ARG A 46 -3.34 -8.02 -1.10
C ARG A 46 -1.88 -7.61 -0.99
N THR A 47 -1.55 -6.35 -1.30
CA THR A 47 -0.19 -5.82 -1.06
C THR A 47 0.01 -5.35 0.38
N THR A 48 -1.07 -5.23 1.16
CA THR A 48 -1.00 -4.90 2.58
C THR A 48 -0.58 -6.14 3.37
N ASP A 49 0.47 -5.98 4.19
CA ASP A 49 0.96 -7.04 5.06
C ASP A 49 -0.14 -7.52 6.01
N GLN A 50 -0.27 -8.85 6.13
CA GLN A 50 -1.20 -9.50 7.05
C GLN A 50 -2.65 -9.01 6.87
N ILE A 51 -3.10 -8.74 5.65
CA ILE A 51 -4.48 -8.29 5.40
C ILE A 51 -5.54 -9.24 5.98
N LEU A 52 -5.24 -10.54 6.05
CA LEU A 52 -6.12 -11.56 6.64
C LEU A 52 -6.16 -11.55 8.17
N ALA A 53 -5.26 -10.82 8.83
CA ALA A 53 -5.29 -10.60 10.28
C ALA A 53 -6.29 -9.51 10.67
N TYR A 54 -6.72 -8.67 9.73
CA TYR A 54 -7.72 -7.65 9.98
C TYR A 54 -9.12 -8.23 9.94
N ASP A 55 -9.96 -7.77 10.85
CA ASP A 55 -11.34 -8.20 10.93
C ASP A 55 -12.16 -7.69 9.73
N ARG A 56 -13.35 -8.28 9.56
CA ARG A 56 -14.25 -7.91 8.48
C ARG A 56 -14.65 -6.42 8.52
N ALA A 57 -14.83 -5.85 9.71
CA ALA A 57 -15.23 -4.45 9.83
C ALA A 57 -14.13 -3.51 9.33
N SER A 58 -12.86 -3.86 9.53
CA SER A 58 -11.72 -3.12 9.00
C SER A 58 -11.68 -3.11 7.47
N VAL A 59 -11.90 -4.26 6.83
CA VAL A 59 -11.97 -4.36 5.35
C VAL A 59 -13.11 -3.52 4.79
N PHE A 60 -14.26 -3.50 5.45
CA PHE A 60 -15.40 -2.68 5.03
C PHE A 60 -15.11 -1.20 5.22
N GLY A 61 -14.61 -0.83 6.40
CA GLY A 61 -14.36 0.55 6.77
C GLY A 61 -13.33 1.21 5.86
N VAL A 62 -12.23 0.52 5.51
CA VAL A 62 -11.20 1.09 4.61
C VAL A 62 -11.74 1.39 3.21
N ILE A 63 -12.56 0.50 2.65
CA ILE A 63 -13.15 0.69 1.32
C ILE A 63 -14.21 1.80 1.33
N GLN A 64 -15.09 1.80 2.33
CA GLN A 64 -16.20 2.75 2.41
C GLN A 64 -15.77 4.16 2.86
N SER A 65 -14.63 4.27 3.55
CA SER A 65 -14.06 5.55 3.99
C SER A 65 -13.11 6.17 2.96
N ALA A 66 -13.10 5.66 1.72
CA ALA A 66 -12.28 6.21 0.65
C ALA A 66 -12.60 7.71 0.44
N PRO A 67 -11.58 8.59 0.28
CA PRO A 67 -11.79 10.04 0.15
C PRO A 67 -12.66 10.43 -1.05
N ALA A 68 -12.56 9.64 -2.13
CA ALA A 68 -13.39 9.79 -3.31
C ALA A 68 -13.73 8.41 -3.88
N LYS A 69 -14.86 8.31 -4.61
CA LYS A 69 -15.22 7.07 -5.30
C LYS A 69 -14.15 6.63 -6.28
N ASP A 70 -13.47 7.59 -6.91
CA ASP A 70 -12.45 7.36 -7.94
C ASP A 70 -11.02 7.18 -7.39
N THR A 71 -10.84 7.11 -6.06
CA THR A 71 -9.51 6.90 -5.44
C THR A 71 -8.80 5.66 -5.99
N TYR A 72 -9.54 4.64 -6.41
CA TYR A 72 -8.98 3.40 -6.97
C TYR A 72 -8.26 3.58 -8.32
N HIS A 73 -8.47 4.70 -9.03
CA HIS A 73 -7.72 5.05 -10.24
C HIS A 73 -6.30 5.54 -9.95
N PHE A 74 -5.98 5.88 -8.69
CA PHE A 74 -4.70 6.43 -8.28
C PHE A 74 -3.98 5.46 -7.34
N PRO A 75 -3.12 4.55 -7.84
CA PRO A 75 -2.55 3.47 -7.03
C PRO A 75 -1.76 3.94 -5.80
N GLN A 76 -1.04 5.05 -5.92
CA GLN A 76 -0.28 5.63 -4.80
C GLN A 76 -1.21 6.19 -3.71
N SER A 77 -2.24 6.94 -4.11
CA SER A 77 -3.24 7.48 -3.18
C SER A 77 -4.06 6.37 -2.53
N LEU A 78 -4.43 5.33 -3.29
CA LEU A 78 -5.14 4.17 -2.78
C LEU A 78 -4.33 3.43 -1.71
N ARG A 79 -3.04 3.16 -1.98
CA ARG A 79 -2.15 2.51 -1.01
C ARG A 79 -2.00 3.34 0.26
N SER A 80 -1.68 4.63 0.11
CA SER A 80 -1.54 5.51 1.26
C SER A 80 -2.82 5.61 2.08
N HIS A 81 -3.99 5.62 1.42
CA HIS A 81 -5.28 5.58 2.11
C HIS A 81 -5.46 4.29 2.91
N ILE A 82 -5.19 3.13 2.30
CA ILE A 82 -5.31 1.83 2.95
C ILE A 82 -4.42 1.77 4.19
N ASP A 83 -3.14 2.10 4.05
CA ASP A 83 -2.16 2.03 5.14
C ASP A 83 -2.54 2.97 6.29
N ASN A 84 -2.86 4.23 5.99
CA ASN A 84 -3.22 5.22 7.00
C ASN A 84 -4.52 4.86 7.72
N TRP A 85 -5.53 4.39 6.97
CA TRP A 85 -6.82 4.05 7.55
C TRP A 85 -6.73 2.80 8.44
N LEU A 86 -6.04 1.75 7.98
CA LEU A 86 -5.86 0.51 8.74
C LEU A 86 -4.97 0.72 9.97
N GLN A 87 -3.98 1.60 9.91
CA GLN A 87 -3.19 1.97 11.08
C GLN A 87 -4.03 2.69 12.14
N ALA A 88 -4.94 3.57 11.72
CA ALA A 88 -5.75 4.37 12.63
C ALA A 88 -6.98 3.63 13.18
N ASN A 89 -7.59 2.74 12.40
CA ASN A 89 -8.89 2.14 12.72
C ASN A 89 -8.90 0.61 12.70
N GLY A 90 -7.89 -0.01 12.08
CA GLY A 90 -7.89 -1.44 11.83
C GLY A 90 -7.83 -2.26 13.12
N GLN A 91 -8.75 -3.21 13.26
CA GLN A 91 -8.77 -4.19 14.32
C GLN A 91 -8.17 -5.49 13.80
N ARG A 92 -7.10 -5.95 14.47
CA ARG A 92 -6.47 -7.23 14.16
C ARG A 92 -6.97 -8.29 15.13
N ASP A 93 -7.28 -9.47 14.62
CA ASP A 93 -7.55 -10.62 15.46
C ASP A 93 -6.27 -10.99 16.24
N ALA A 94 -6.33 -10.94 17.57
CA ALA A 94 -5.17 -11.14 18.45
C ALA A 94 -4.51 -12.55 18.37
N ASN A 95 -5.06 -13.46 17.56
CA ASN A 95 -4.48 -14.77 17.25
C ASN A 95 -3.60 -14.78 15.98
N ALA A 96 -3.54 -13.67 15.24
CA ALA A 96 -2.60 -13.51 14.14
C ALA A 96 -1.21 -13.25 14.71
N VAL A 97 -0.30 -14.20 14.46
CA VAL A 97 1.08 -14.21 14.94
C VAL A 97 1.71 -12.84 14.73
N GLU A 98 2.13 -12.21 15.83
CA GLU A 98 2.71 -10.88 15.86
C GLU A 98 4.06 -10.89 15.14
N GLU A 99 4.08 -10.72 13.81
CA GLU A 99 5.30 -10.39 13.09
C GLU A 99 5.54 -8.89 13.23
N LYS A 100 6.56 -8.59 14.03
CA LYS A 100 7.18 -7.30 14.31
C LYS A 100 7.11 -6.35 13.10
N PRO A 101 6.77 -5.06 13.28
CA PRO A 101 6.76 -4.09 12.19
C PRO A 101 8.08 -4.14 11.42
N LYS A 102 8.02 -4.34 10.10
CA LYS A 102 9.12 -3.97 9.21
C LYS A 102 9.24 -2.46 9.30
N GLU A 103 10.14 -2.03 10.18
CA GLU A 103 10.69 -0.69 10.26
C GLU A 103 10.85 -0.16 8.84
N ALA A 104 9.98 0.78 8.45
CA ALA A 104 10.15 1.51 7.22
C ALA A 104 11.53 2.16 7.33
N ALA A 105 12.47 1.64 6.54
CA ALA A 105 13.84 2.14 6.49
C ALA A 105 13.78 3.67 6.41
N PRO A 106 14.54 4.39 7.25
CA PRO A 106 14.62 5.84 7.16
C PRO A 106 14.95 6.17 5.71
N LYS A 107 14.13 7.05 5.11
CA LYS A 107 14.46 7.64 3.82
C LYS A 107 15.75 8.42 4.06
N ASP A 108 16.89 7.81 3.77
CA ASP A 108 18.17 8.48 3.73
C ASP A 108 18.03 9.66 2.77
N ASP A 109 18.00 10.86 3.34
CA ASP A 109 18.31 12.11 2.67
C ASP A 109 19.71 11.96 2.06
N VAL A 110 19.78 11.47 0.82
CA VAL A 110 21.00 11.57 0.00
C VAL A 110 21.16 13.04 -0.36
N LYS A 111 21.74 13.81 0.56
CA LYS A 111 22.33 15.11 0.28
C LYS A 111 23.58 14.87 -0.55
N VAL A 112 23.44 14.86 -1.89
CA VAL A 112 24.59 14.94 -2.78
C VAL A 112 25.24 16.31 -2.59
N THR A 113 26.27 16.38 -1.74
CA THR A 113 27.16 17.54 -1.70
C THR A 113 28.31 17.24 -2.66
N ASN A 114 28.19 17.73 -3.90
CA ASN A 114 29.29 17.75 -4.84
C ASN A 114 30.35 18.74 -4.33
N HIS A 115 31.43 18.22 -3.74
CA HIS A 115 32.65 18.98 -3.45
C HIS A 115 33.50 19.02 -4.72
N GLY A 116 33.10 19.85 -5.67
CA GLY A 116 33.84 20.11 -6.89
C GLY A 116 34.92 21.17 -6.64
N GLY A 117 36.19 20.78 -6.72
CA GLY A 117 37.28 21.75 -6.80
C GLY A 117 38.62 21.36 -6.17
N GLY A 118 38.97 20.07 -6.12
CA GLY A 118 40.33 19.64 -5.80
C GLY A 118 41.32 20.06 -6.90
N ARG A 119 41.99 21.20 -6.73
CA ARG A 119 43.13 21.60 -7.55
C ARG A 119 44.33 20.74 -7.17
N PHE A 120 44.69 19.78 -8.02
CA PHE A 120 45.99 19.11 -7.93
C PHE A 120 47.04 19.99 -8.62
N SER A 121 47.95 20.56 -7.84
CA SER A 121 49.21 21.11 -8.36
C SER A 121 50.18 19.95 -8.55
N ILE A 122 50.67 19.73 -9.76
CA ILE A 122 51.87 18.93 -10.02
C ILE A 122 53.07 19.88 -10.09
N ASP A 123 53.71 20.11 -8.96
CA ASP A 123 55.02 20.74 -8.92
C ASP A 123 56.09 19.66 -8.76
N GLY A 124 57.07 19.69 -9.67
CA GLY A 124 58.42 19.19 -9.46
C GLY A 124 58.65 17.68 -9.43
N MET A 125 59.03 17.10 -10.58
CA MET A 125 60.21 16.22 -10.56
C MET A 125 60.96 16.25 -11.90
N MET A 126 62.16 16.82 -11.84
CA MET A 126 63.19 16.88 -12.87
C MET A 126 63.68 15.47 -13.24
N SER A 127 64.09 15.20 -14.47
CA SER A 127 65.50 15.04 -14.94
C SER A 127 65.43 13.92 -16.02
N GLU A 128 66.17 13.82 -17.13
CA GLU A 128 67.47 14.28 -17.60
C GLU A 128 67.46 14.31 -19.16
N THR A 129 68.27 15.19 -19.77
CA THR A 129 68.85 15.03 -21.14
C THR A 129 70.10 14.14 -21.02
N PRO A 130 70.73 13.54 -22.06
CA PRO A 130 70.84 14.05 -23.44
C PRO A 130 70.87 12.97 -24.58
N SER A 131 70.75 13.41 -25.84
CA SER A 131 71.83 13.33 -26.85
C SER A 131 71.42 14.04 -28.13
#